data_AF-A0A1H5SET3-F1
#
_entry.id   AF-A0A1H5SET3-F1
#
_cell.length_a   1.000
_cell.length_b   1.000
_cell.length_c   1.000
_cell.angle_alpha   90.00
_cell.angle_beta   90.00
_cell.angle_gamma   90.00
#
_symmetry.space_group_name_H-M   'P 1'
#
loop_
_entity.id
_entity.type
_entity.pdbx_description
1 polymer ?
#
loop_
_entity_poly.entity_id
_entity_poly.type
_entity_poly.pdbx_seq_one_letter_code
_entity_poly.pdbx_strand_id
1 'polypeptide(L)'
;MGEVLAGNNAVWDCEPDAVVIRYSRGLRGSRLLQALGERRVPYEALEDVELADGRPGSLILRAAPRPGSDPLIEAADGQLRESADPYRLVLPEQSRADAETFRDLLRDAIRSAEVTAKPAGRFLVPAPAVPRSFKAYDAKATFDGRAVGFHWFRTGASTAKWNSGDRTFPVEDLAGVDWHSPERVNGHLRLLLREPVTPLPPADQDPASVIFGLGYGSVHESLPFAAAVLAAIRTARVRP
;
A
#
# COMPACT_ATOMS: atom_id res chain seq x y z
N MET A 1 27.41 7.07 8.88
CA MET A 1 27.16 5.62 8.79
C MET A 1 25.89 5.40 9.58
N GLY A 2 24.81 4.99 8.93
CA GLY A 2 23.50 4.85 9.59
C GLY A 2 23.48 3.70 10.58
N GLU A 3 22.60 3.79 11.58
CA GLU A 3 22.32 2.68 12.49
C GLU A 3 21.47 1.65 11.71
N VAL A 4 21.83 0.36 11.80
CA VAL A 4 21.17 -0.70 11.04
C VAL A 4 20.63 -1.77 11.98
N LEU A 5 19.36 -2.14 11.82
CA LEU A 5 18.72 -3.22 12.57
C LEU A 5 18.19 -4.30 11.64
N ALA A 6 18.77 -5.49 11.74
CA ALA A 6 18.40 -6.64 10.91
C ALA A 6 17.37 -7.53 11.63
N GLY A 7 16.21 -7.73 11.01
CA GLY A 7 15.19 -8.66 11.47
C GLY A 7 14.98 -9.82 10.51
N ASN A 8 14.04 -10.69 10.88
CA ASN A 8 13.72 -11.91 10.14
C ASN A 8 13.06 -11.61 8.78
N ASN A 9 12.31 -10.50 8.67
CA ASN A 9 11.52 -10.16 7.50
C ASN A 9 12.00 -8.90 6.75
N ALA A 10 12.87 -8.11 7.35
CA ALA A 10 13.44 -6.91 6.73
C ALA A 10 14.73 -6.47 7.45
N VAL A 11 15.46 -5.53 6.85
CA VAL A 11 16.53 -4.76 7.48
C VAL A 11 16.13 -3.28 7.44
N TRP A 12 16.21 -2.60 8.58
CA TRP A 12 15.94 -1.17 8.69
C TRP A 12 17.26 -0.41 8.85
N ASP A 13 17.40 0.70 8.14
CA ASP A 13 18.60 1.53 8.11
C ASP A 13 18.20 2.98 8.35
N CYS A 14 18.71 3.59 9.40
CA CYS A 14 18.45 4.98 9.73
C CYS A 14 19.43 5.88 8.96
N GLU A 15 18.91 6.52 7.92
CA GLU A 15 19.59 7.56 7.17
C GLU A 15 19.29 8.95 7.77
N PRO A 16 19.99 10.03 7.36
CA PRO A 16 19.79 11.35 7.96
C PRO A 16 18.36 11.92 7.91
N ASP A 17 17.59 11.60 6.87
CA ASP A 17 16.26 12.15 6.58
C ASP A 17 15.14 11.08 6.52
N ALA A 18 15.49 9.80 6.57
CA ALA A 18 14.54 8.70 6.39
C ALA A 18 15.01 7.41 7.07
N VAL A 19 14.06 6.52 7.36
CA VAL A 19 14.34 5.10 7.56
C VAL A 19 14.18 4.35 6.24
N VAL A 20 15.18 3.58 5.86
CA VAL A 20 15.15 2.71 4.68
C VAL A 20 14.87 1.28 5.10
N ILE A 21 13.75 0.74 4.64
CA ILE A 21 13.28 -0.61 4.94
C ILE A 21 13.54 -1.49 3.72
N ARG A 22 14.43 -2.47 3.87
CA ARG A 22 14.76 -3.46 2.83
C ARG A 22 14.14 -4.81 3.19
N TYR A 23 13.19 -5.29 2.40
CA TYR A 23 12.44 -6.51 2.71
C TYR A 23 13.18 -7.78 2.31
N SER A 24 13.09 -8.80 3.16
CA SER A 24 13.68 -10.12 2.90
C SER A 24 13.00 -10.81 1.71
N ARG A 25 13.81 -11.38 0.81
CA ARG A 25 13.34 -12.09 -0.41
C ARG A 25 13.10 -13.60 -0.22
N GLY A 26 13.01 -14.07 1.03
CA GLY A 26 12.90 -15.51 1.33
C GLY A 26 11.55 -16.11 0.92
N LEU A 27 11.53 -17.39 0.52
CA LEU A 27 10.35 -18.10 0.00
C LEU A 27 9.13 -18.12 0.94
N ARG A 28 9.32 -17.96 2.26
CA ARG A 28 8.25 -17.93 3.27
C ARG A 28 7.81 -16.52 3.65
N GLY A 29 8.41 -15.49 3.05
CA GLY A 29 8.08 -14.09 3.31
C GLY A 29 6.78 -13.65 2.65
N SER A 30 6.24 -12.51 3.11
CA SER A 30 5.09 -11.87 2.47
C SER A 30 5.41 -11.48 1.03
N ARG A 31 4.61 -11.98 0.07
CA ARG A 31 4.75 -11.61 -1.35
C ARG A 31 4.57 -10.10 -1.56
N LEU A 32 3.75 -9.44 -0.74
CA LEU A 32 3.58 -7.99 -0.82
C LEU A 32 4.91 -7.29 -0.50
N LEU A 33 5.54 -7.65 0.61
CA LEU A 33 6.81 -7.05 1.02
C LEU A 33 7.92 -7.33 -0.01
N GLN A 34 7.94 -8.53 -0.59
CA GLN A 34 8.85 -8.86 -1.70
C GLN A 34 8.60 -8.00 -2.95
N ALA A 35 7.33 -7.78 -3.30
CA ALA A 35 6.95 -6.96 -4.45
C ALA A 35 7.26 -5.46 -4.23
N LEU A 36 7.29 -5.00 -2.98
CA LEU A 36 7.74 -3.65 -2.62
C LEU A 36 9.27 -3.55 -2.67
N GLY A 37 9.99 -4.60 -2.24
CA GLY A 37 11.45 -4.69 -2.31
C GLY A 37 12.17 -3.81 -1.30
N GLU A 38 12.07 -2.49 -1.47
CA GLU A 38 12.64 -1.48 -0.59
C GLU A 38 11.66 -0.30 -0.44
N ARG A 39 11.65 0.32 0.74
CA ARG A 39 10.93 1.55 0.99
C ARG A 39 11.80 2.54 1.74
N ARG A 40 11.96 3.73 1.15
CA ARG A 40 12.47 4.91 1.86
C ARG A 40 11.29 5.63 2.50
N VAL A 41 11.30 5.75 3.82
CA VAL A 41 10.24 6.42 4.57
C VAL A 41 10.83 7.64 5.28
N PRO A 42 10.52 8.85 4.81
CA PRO A 42 10.95 10.07 5.49
C PRO A 42 10.45 10.09 6.94
N TYR A 43 11.25 10.62 7.87
CA TYR A 43 10.82 10.73 9.27
C TYR A 43 9.55 11.57 9.41
N GLU A 44 9.38 12.57 8.53
CA GLU A 44 8.15 13.35 8.44
C GLU A 44 6.89 12.52 8.14
N ALA A 45 7.04 11.32 7.56
CA ALA A 45 5.93 10.44 7.24
C ALA A 45 5.47 9.57 8.42
N LEU A 46 6.24 9.54 9.51
CA LEU A 46 6.01 8.71 10.68
C LEU A 46 5.47 9.55 11.86
N GLU A 47 4.67 8.91 12.70
CA GLU A 47 4.07 9.49 13.89
C GLU A 47 4.74 8.96 15.16
N ASP A 48 4.98 7.65 15.25
CA ASP A 48 5.69 7.02 16.35
C ASP A 48 6.36 5.71 15.89
N VAL A 49 7.14 5.11 16.78
CA VAL A 49 7.62 3.75 16.68
C VAL A 49 7.51 3.05 18.04
N GLU A 50 6.96 1.85 18.04
CA GLU A 50 6.71 1.05 19.24
C GLU A 50 7.47 -0.27 19.19
N LEU A 51 7.91 -0.74 20.35
CA LEU A 51 8.47 -2.06 20.55
C LEU A 51 7.50 -2.87 21.41
N ALA A 52 7.08 -4.03 20.94
CA ALA A 52 6.17 -4.92 21.64
C ALA A 52 6.66 -6.37 21.57
N ASP A 53 6.20 -7.20 22.50
CA ASP A 53 6.44 -8.63 22.44
C ASP A 53 5.66 -9.25 21.27
N GLY A 54 6.28 -10.19 20.57
CA GLY A 54 5.70 -10.93 19.46
C GLY A 54 5.19 -12.31 19.88
N ARG A 55 5.38 -13.28 18.98
CA ARG A 55 5.23 -14.70 19.34
C ARG A 55 6.33 -15.08 20.33
N PRO A 56 6.17 -16.18 21.12
CA PRO A 56 7.21 -16.63 22.04
C PRO A 56 8.59 -16.67 21.38
N GLY A 57 9.55 -15.94 21.96
CA GLY A 57 10.91 -15.82 21.45
C GLY A 57 11.12 -14.75 20.36
N SER A 58 10.18 -13.82 20.16
CA SER A 58 10.31 -12.74 19.18
C SER A 58 9.78 -11.41 19.70
N LEU A 59 10.35 -10.33 19.17
CA LEU A 59 9.96 -8.94 19.40
C LEU A 59 9.50 -8.31 18.10
N ILE A 60 8.61 -7.33 18.20
CA ILE A 60 8.09 -6.58 17.08
C ILE A 60 8.41 -5.11 17.28
N LEU A 61 9.26 -4.56 16.42
CA LEU A 61 9.43 -3.12 16.26
C LEU A 61 8.48 -2.67 15.15
N ARG A 62 7.59 -1.72 15.44
CA ARG A 62 6.56 -1.25 14.50
C ARG A 62 6.57 0.27 14.42
N ALA A 63 6.76 0.80 13.22
CA ALA A 63 6.60 2.23 12.96
C ALA A 63 5.14 2.54 12.59
N ALA A 64 4.64 3.67 13.05
CA ALA A 64 3.30 4.16 12.73
C ALA A 64 3.40 5.27 11.67
N PRO A 65 2.95 5.04 10.43
CA PRO A 65 2.87 6.09 9.43
C PRO A 65 1.73 7.06 9.77
N ARG A 66 1.96 8.35 9.57
CA ARG A 66 0.92 9.39 9.72
C ARG A 66 -0.21 9.17 8.71
N PRO A 67 -1.46 9.45 9.09
CA PRO A 67 -2.58 9.47 8.15
C PRO A 67 -2.28 10.35 6.92
N GLY A 68 -2.52 9.80 5.73
CA GLY A 68 -2.27 10.47 4.46
C GLY A 68 -0.81 10.55 4.00
N SER A 69 0.18 10.04 4.76
CA SER A 69 1.60 10.12 4.37
C SER A 69 2.04 9.03 3.40
N ASP A 70 1.40 7.86 3.46
CA ASP A 70 1.75 6.68 2.66
C ASP A 70 0.58 6.22 1.79
N PRO A 71 0.71 6.23 0.45
CA PRO A 71 -0.36 5.82 -0.44
C PRO A 71 -0.71 4.33 -0.34
N LEU A 72 0.25 3.47 0.06
CA LEU A 72 0.02 2.04 0.22
C LEU A 72 -0.84 1.76 1.46
N ILE A 73 -0.57 2.45 2.55
CA ILE A 73 -1.33 2.30 3.80
C ILE A 73 -2.71 2.93 3.67
N GLU A 74 -2.79 4.10 3.03
CA GLU A 74 -4.07 4.76 2.73
C GLU A 74 -4.95 3.87 1.85
N ALA A 75 -4.42 3.29 0.78
CA ALA A 75 -5.17 2.39 -0.09
C ALA A 75 -5.55 1.06 0.60
N ALA A 76 -4.75 0.60 1.56
CA ALA A 76 -5.02 -0.63 2.30
C ALA A 76 -6.14 -0.48 3.32
N ASP A 77 -6.35 0.74 3.85
CA ASP A 77 -7.40 1.09 4.81
C ASP A 77 -7.56 0.07 5.96
N GLY A 78 -6.44 -0.31 6.57
CA GLY A 78 -6.42 -1.25 7.70
C GLY A 78 -6.78 -2.71 7.36
N GLN A 79 -6.91 -3.07 6.08
CA GLN A 79 -7.30 -4.42 5.67
C GLN A 79 -6.13 -5.41 5.54
N LEU A 80 -4.89 -4.94 5.71
CA LEU A 80 -3.69 -5.80 5.66
C LEU A 80 -3.59 -6.69 6.89
N ARG A 81 -3.16 -7.94 6.68
CA ARG A 81 -2.71 -8.81 7.75
C ARG A 81 -1.38 -8.29 8.32
N GLU A 82 -1.12 -8.54 9.59
CA GLU A 82 0.14 -8.16 10.24
C GLU A 82 1.39 -8.67 9.51
N SER A 83 1.34 -9.87 8.94
CA SER A 83 2.47 -10.45 8.20
C SER A 83 2.79 -9.70 6.89
N ALA A 84 1.87 -8.87 6.42
CA ALA A 84 2.03 -8.02 5.24
C ALA A 84 2.18 -6.54 5.60
N ASP A 85 2.25 -6.18 6.89
CA ASP A 85 2.50 -4.81 7.33
C ASP A 85 3.93 -4.38 6.93
N PRO A 86 4.09 -3.37 6.06
CA PRO A 86 5.40 -2.89 5.60
C PRO A 86 6.21 -2.18 6.68
N TYR A 87 5.57 -1.78 7.79
CA TYR A 87 6.19 -1.06 8.91
C TYR A 87 6.46 -1.95 10.12
N ARG A 88 6.43 -3.27 9.92
CA ARG A 88 6.65 -4.25 10.99
C ARG A 88 7.97 -4.98 10.82
N LEU A 89 8.88 -4.84 11.78
CA LEU A 89 10.14 -5.58 11.84
C LEU A 89 10.04 -6.68 12.90
N VAL A 90 10.28 -7.93 12.49
CA VAL A 90 10.29 -9.09 13.37
C VAL A 90 11.72 -9.36 13.80
N LEU A 91 11.96 -9.30 15.10
CA LEU A 91 13.27 -9.48 15.71
C LEU A 91 13.25 -10.71 16.61
N PRO A 92 14.39 -11.39 16.79
CA PRO A 92 14.48 -12.44 17.79
C PRO A 92 14.63 -11.81 19.19
N GLU A 93 14.16 -12.49 20.24
CA GLU A 93 14.13 -11.96 21.61
C GLU A 93 15.49 -11.45 22.11
N GLN A 94 16.58 -12.11 21.73
CA GLN A 94 17.93 -11.71 22.13
C GLN A 94 18.36 -10.33 21.62
N SER A 95 17.65 -9.77 20.62
CA SER A 95 17.91 -8.44 20.08
C SER A 95 17.16 -7.32 20.82
N ARG A 96 16.60 -7.56 22.02
CA ARG A 96 15.84 -6.55 22.77
C ARG A 96 16.59 -5.25 22.98
N ALA A 97 17.83 -5.31 23.46
CA ALA A 97 18.63 -4.12 23.75
C ALA A 97 18.90 -3.28 22.48
N ASP A 98 19.23 -3.95 21.37
CA ASP A 98 19.43 -3.29 20.07
C ASP A 98 18.11 -2.68 19.57
N ALA A 99 16.99 -3.38 19.73
CA ALA A 99 15.67 -2.91 19.33
C ALA A 99 15.20 -1.68 20.13
N GLU A 100 15.45 -1.66 21.43
CA GLU A 100 15.16 -0.51 22.32
C GLU A 100 15.99 0.71 21.92
N THR A 101 17.29 0.50 21.71
CA THR A 101 18.22 1.56 21.26
C THR A 101 17.78 2.14 19.90
N PHE A 102 17.46 1.26 18.96
CA PHE A 102 17.04 1.65 17.62
C PHE A 102 15.68 2.37 17.62
N ARG A 103 14.73 1.91 18.45
CA ARG A 103 13.44 2.58 18.68
C ARG A 103 13.66 4.02 19.15
N ASP A 104 14.52 4.22 20.14
CA ASP A 104 14.74 5.54 20.73
C ASP A 104 15.42 6.49 19.74
N LEU A 105 16.37 5.98 18.95
CA LEU A 105 16.99 6.71 17.84
C LEU A 105 15.94 7.14 16.79
N LEU A 106 15.05 6.24 16.38
CA LEU A 106 13.96 6.56 15.46
C LEU A 106 12.98 7.57 16.04
N ARG A 107 12.62 7.47 17.32
CA ARG A 107 11.74 8.44 17.99
C ARG A 107 12.35 9.84 18.01
N ASP A 108 13.64 9.93 18.29
CA ASP A 108 14.33 11.22 18.29
C ASP A 108 14.43 11.81 16.88
N ALA A 109 14.65 10.98 15.85
CA ALA A 109 14.62 11.41 14.45
C ALA A 109 13.24 11.91 14.00
N ILE A 110 12.16 11.19 14.38
CA ILE A 110 10.77 11.60 14.11
C ILE A 110 10.46 12.94 14.80
N ARG A 111 10.84 13.09 16.08
CA ARG A 111 10.65 14.35 16.83
C ARG A 111 11.40 15.52 16.18
N SER A 112 12.60 15.26 15.65
CA SER A 112 13.45 16.29 15.04
C SER A 112 12.95 16.75 13.67
N ALA A 113 12.09 15.97 13.00
CA ALA A 113 11.57 16.30 11.67
C ALA A 113 10.48 17.40 11.67
N GLU A 114 10.30 18.14 12.78
CA GLU A 114 9.39 19.28 12.95
C GLU A 114 7.97 19.06 12.41
N VAL A 115 7.46 17.84 12.63
CA VAL A 115 6.18 17.42 12.08
C VAL A 115 5.02 18.14 12.77
N THR A 116 4.19 18.83 11.99
CA THR A 116 2.92 19.38 12.49
C THR A 116 1.94 18.23 12.77
N ALA A 117 1.25 18.24 13.91
CA ALA A 117 0.31 17.20 14.37
C ALA A 117 -0.94 16.95 13.49
N LYS A 118 -0.97 17.49 12.27
CA LYS A 118 -2.07 17.32 11.30
C LYS A 118 -1.80 16.11 10.40
N PRO A 119 -2.83 15.51 9.78
CA PRO A 119 -2.63 14.58 8.67
C PRO A 119 -1.71 15.18 7.60
N ALA A 120 -0.95 14.34 6.91
CA ALA A 120 -0.07 14.82 5.86
C ALA A 120 -0.90 15.37 4.68
N GLY A 121 -0.64 16.61 4.26
CA GLY A 121 -1.34 17.24 3.12
C GLY A 121 -0.99 16.64 1.75
N ARG A 122 0.05 15.78 1.70
CA ARG A 122 0.48 15.03 0.52
C ARG A 122 1.07 13.69 0.97
N PHE A 123 1.15 12.75 0.04
CA PHE A 123 1.96 11.56 0.25
C PHE A 123 3.44 11.94 0.33
N LEU A 124 4.10 11.49 1.38
CA LEU A 124 5.53 11.69 1.64
C LEU A 124 6.33 10.44 1.29
N VAL A 125 5.73 9.26 1.47
CA VAL A 125 6.35 7.98 1.08
C VAL A 125 6.19 7.77 -0.42
N PRO A 126 7.26 7.39 -1.15
CA PRO A 126 7.18 7.13 -2.57
C PRO A 126 6.12 6.07 -2.92
N ALA A 127 5.27 6.40 -3.89
CA ALA A 127 4.30 5.47 -4.41
C ALA A 127 4.98 4.31 -5.16
N PRO A 128 4.34 3.13 -5.25
CA PRO A 128 4.86 2.05 -6.08
C PRO A 128 5.04 2.47 -7.54
N ALA A 129 6.18 2.12 -8.14
CA ALA A 129 6.52 2.55 -9.51
C ALA A 129 5.48 2.13 -10.57
N VAL A 130 5.27 2.99 -11.57
CA VAL A 130 4.44 2.75 -12.76
C VAL A 130 5.33 2.46 -13.99
N PRO A 131 4.85 1.77 -15.04
CA PRO A 131 3.50 1.22 -15.21
C PRO A 131 3.23 -0.01 -14.33
N ARG A 132 1.95 -0.26 -14.04
CA ARG A 132 1.49 -1.46 -13.31
C ARG A 132 0.35 -2.13 -14.03
N SER A 133 0.26 -3.44 -13.87
CA SER A 133 -0.91 -4.21 -14.30
C SER A 133 -1.07 -5.43 -13.42
N PHE A 134 -2.30 -5.91 -13.27
CA PHE A 134 -2.56 -7.19 -12.64
C PHE A 134 -3.77 -7.87 -13.30
N LYS A 135 -3.86 -9.17 -13.12
CA LYS A 135 -5.01 -9.95 -13.56
C LYS A 135 -6.02 -10.07 -12.42
N ALA A 136 -7.19 -9.47 -12.60
CA ALA A 136 -8.36 -9.71 -11.78
C ALA A 136 -9.13 -10.94 -12.28
N TYR A 137 -10.21 -11.31 -11.60
CA TYR A 137 -11.06 -12.42 -12.02
C TYR A 137 -11.77 -12.12 -13.35
N ASP A 138 -12.30 -10.91 -13.48
CA ASP A 138 -13.15 -10.48 -14.60
C ASP A 138 -12.43 -9.64 -15.65
N ALA A 139 -11.23 -9.13 -15.35
CA ALA A 139 -10.50 -8.23 -16.23
C ALA A 139 -8.98 -8.27 -16.06
N LYS A 140 -8.26 -7.74 -17.03
CA LYS A 140 -6.91 -7.21 -16.82
C LYS A 140 -7.01 -5.73 -16.47
N ALA A 141 -6.44 -5.34 -15.34
CA ALA A 141 -6.29 -3.94 -14.95
C ALA A 141 -4.88 -3.44 -15.32
N THR A 142 -4.81 -2.21 -15.83
CA THR A 142 -3.57 -1.56 -16.27
C THR A 142 -3.54 -0.11 -15.80
N PHE A 143 -2.36 0.40 -15.48
CA PHE A 143 -2.14 1.78 -15.07
C PHE A 143 -0.78 2.26 -15.55
N ASP A 144 -0.75 3.35 -16.30
CA ASP A 144 0.46 3.92 -16.90
C ASP A 144 0.97 5.18 -16.19
N GLY A 145 0.32 5.58 -15.10
CA GLY A 145 0.57 6.86 -14.40
C GLY A 145 -0.40 7.98 -14.77
N ARG A 146 -1.22 7.81 -15.82
CA ARG A 146 -2.19 8.80 -16.30
C ARG A 146 -3.61 8.28 -16.39
N ALA A 147 -3.80 7.01 -16.75
CA ALA A 147 -5.12 6.43 -16.87
C ALA A 147 -5.15 4.96 -16.41
N VAL A 148 -6.26 4.57 -15.80
CA VAL A 148 -6.55 3.18 -15.46
C VAL A 148 -7.34 2.55 -16.59
N GLY A 149 -6.86 1.43 -17.14
CA GLY A 149 -7.56 0.66 -18.16
C GLY A 149 -8.06 -0.68 -17.62
N PHE A 150 -9.30 -1.03 -17.94
CA PHE A 150 -9.89 -2.36 -17.70
C PHE A 150 -10.21 -3.03 -19.03
N HIS A 151 -9.60 -4.21 -19.23
CA HIS A 151 -9.84 -5.07 -20.39
C HIS A 151 -10.55 -6.34 -19.95
N TRP A 152 -11.80 -6.52 -20.38
CA TRP A 152 -12.70 -7.54 -19.84
C TRP A 152 -12.40 -8.95 -20.38
N PHE A 153 -12.50 -9.95 -19.51
CA PHE A 153 -12.44 -11.35 -19.91
C PHE A 153 -13.83 -11.90 -20.17
N ARG A 154 -14.02 -12.50 -21.35
CA ARG A 154 -15.30 -13.07 -21.79
C ARG A 154 -15.94 -14.05 -20.79
N THR A 155 -15.12 -14.82 -20.06
CA THR A 155 -15.59 -15.85 -19.12
C THR A 155 -15.76 -15.35 -17.68
N GLY A 156 -15.28 -14.14 -17.37
CA GLY A 156 -15.28 -13.62 -16.01
C GLY A 156 -16.15 -12.38 -15.82
N ALA A 157 -16.23 -11.51 -16.85
CA ALA A 157 -17.02 -10.30 -16.79
C ALA A 157 -18.52 -10.58 -16.82
N SER A 158 -19.26 -9.83 -16.01
CA SER A 158 -20.72 -9.78 -16.10
C SER A 158 -21.16 -9.20 -17.44
N THR A 159 -22.41 -9.46 -17.82
CA THR A 159 -23.01 -8.88 -19.04
C THR A 159 -22.94 -7.35 -19.03
N ALA A 160 -23.12 -6.71 -17.87
CA ALA A 160 -23.02 -5.26 -17.72
C ALA A 160 -21.62 -4.74 -18.08
N LYS A 161 -20.57 -5.34 -17.50
CA LYS A 161 -19.18 -4.97 -17.79
C LYS A 161 -18.80 -5.27 -19.23
N TRP A 162 -19.14 -6.46 -19.72
CA TRP A 162 -18.83 -6.88 -21.09
C TRP A 162 -19.45 -5.91 -22.13
N ASN A 163 -20.72 -5.55 -21.96
CA ASN A 163 -21.42 -4.63 -22.86
C ASN A 163 -20.88 -3.19 -22.80
N SER A 164 -20.18 -2.81 -21.73
CA SER A 164 -19.56 -1.49 -21.61
C SER A 164 -18.31 -1.30 -22.48
N GLY A 165 -17.79 -2.39 -23.06
CA GLY A 165 -16.51 -2.42 -23.76
C GLY A 165 -15.34 -2.17 -22.81
N ASP A 166 -14.12 -2.27 -23.33
CA ASP A 166 -12.93 -1.93 -22.55
C ASP A 166 -13.03 -0.48 -22.05
N ARG A 167 -12.70 -0.27 -20.78
CA ARG A 167 -12.85 1.02 -20.11
C ARG A 167 -11.50 1.65 -19.85
N THR A 168 -11.43 2.97 -20.04
CA THR A 168 -10.27 3.78 -19.66
C THR A 168 -10.74 4.94 -18.80
N PHE A 169 -10.05 5.17 -17.69
CA PHE A 169 -10.38 6.19 -16.70
C PHE A 169 -9.16 7.08 -16.46
N PRO A 170 -9.15 8.32 -17.01
CA PRO A 170 -8.11 9.30 -16.72
C PRO A 170 -8.07 9.63 -15.22
N VAL A 171 -6.87 9.83 -14.65
CA VAL A 171 -6.74 10.13 -13.20
C VAL A 171 -7.40 11.44 -12.79
N GLU A 172 -7.53 12.39 -13.73
CA GLU A 172 -8.27 13.63 -13.55
C GLU A 172 -9.77 13.44 -13.33
N ASP A 173 -10.35 12.33 -13.80
CA ASP A 173 -11.78 12.01 -13.60
C ASP A 173 -12.03 11.22 -12.32
N LEU A 174 -10.95 10.81 -11.64
CA LEU A 174 -11.02 10.01 -10.44
C LEU A 174 -10.97 10.86 -9.16
N ALA A 175 -11.79 10.47 -8.20
CA ALA A 175 -11.84 10.99 -6.86
C ALA A 175 -11.03 10.15 -5.85
N GLY A 176 -10.82 8.87 -6.13
CA GLY A 176 -10.11 7.95 -5.26
C GLY A 176 -10.17 6.52 -5.76
N VAL A 177 -9.73 5.59 -4.92
CA VAL A 177 -9.78 4.15 -5.16
C VAL A 177 -10.29 3.49 -3.90
N ASP A 178 -11.24 2.59 -4.05
CA ASP A 178 -11.71 1.67 -3.01
C ASP A 178 -11.12 0.29 -3.30
N TRP A 179 -10.17 -0.13 -2.46
CA TRP A 179 -9.56 -1.45 -2.55
C TRP A 179 -10.10 -2.30 -1.40
N HIS A 180 -10.77 -3.40 -1.76
CA HIS A 180 -11.24 -4.38 -0.80
C HIS A 180 -10.44 -5.66 -0.94
N SER A 181 -9.78 -6.09 0.14
CA SER A 181 -8.78 -7.15 0.10
C SER A 181 -9.30 -8.44 -0.57
N PRO A 182 -8.53 -9.09 -1.45
CA PRO A 182 -8.88 -10.38 -2.06
C PRO A 182 -8.98 -11.51 -1.03
N GLU A 183 -8.53 -11.28 0.20
CA GLU A 183 -8.62 -12.22 1.32
C GLU A 183 -9.93 -12.08 2.10
N ARG A 184 -10.77 -11.11 1.73
CA ARG A 184 -12.11 -10.89 2.29
C ARG A 184 -13.17 -11.31 1.27
N VAL A 185 -14.40 -11.52 1.74
CA VAL A 185 -15.55 -11.80 0.87
C VAL A 185 -15.79 -10.60 -0.03
N ASN A 186 -16.07 -10.82 -1.32
CA ASN A 186 -16.28 -9.75 -2.31
C ASN A 186 -15.06 -8.81 -2.45
N GLY A 187 -13.83 -9.36 -2.45
CA GLY A 187 -12.63 -8.60 -2.77
C GLY A 187 -12.73 -7.95 -4.16
N HIS A 188 -12.35 -6.68 -4.26
CA HIS A 188 -12.44 -5.92 -5.50
C HIS A 188 -11.52 -4.70 -5.47
N LEU A 189 -11.30 -4.10 -6.64
CA LEU A 189 -10.79 -2.74 -6.77
C LEU A 189 -11.82 -1.92 -7.54
N ARG A 190 -12.32 -0.85 -6.94
CA ARG A 190 -13.26 0.09 -7.54
C ARG A 190 -12.60 1.46 -7.65
N LEU A 191 -12.70 2.06 -8.82
CA LEU A 191 -12.33 3.44 -9.06
C LEU A 191 -13.50 4.33 -8.65
N LEU A 192 -13.23 5.32 -7.80
CA LEU A 192 -14.24 6.29 -7.38
C LEU A 192 -14.17 7.45 -8.37
N LEU A 193 -15.23 7.63 -9.16
CA LEU A 193 -15.33 8.75 -10.11
C LEU A 193 -15.64 10.05 -9.36
N ARG A 194 -15.21 11.20 -9.89
CA ARG A 194 -15.59 12.52 -9.35
C ARG A 194 -17.08 12.79 -9.48
N GLU A 195 -17.68 12.33 -10.57
CA GLU A 195 -19.11 12.44 -10.85
C GLU A 195 -19.71 11.02 -10.97
N PRO A 196 -19.99 10.34 -9.84
CA PRO A 196 -20.50 8.98 -9.87
C PRO A 196 -22.00 8.95 -10.20
N VAL A 197 -22.42 7.91 -10.91
CA VAL A 197 -23.84 7.55 -11.02
C VAL A 197 -24.31 7.01 -9.66
N THR A 198 -25.42 7.55 -9.15
CA THR A 198 -26.01 7.15 -7.87
C THR A 198 -27.38 6.50 -8.09
N PRO A 199 -27.68 5.33 -7.46
CA PRO A 199 -26.82 4.57 -6.55
C PRO A 199 -25.68 3.85 -7.30
N LEU A 200 -24.56 3.61 -6.60
CA LEU A 200 -23.47 2.80 -7.14
C LEU A 200 -23.95 1.36 -7.34
N PRO A 201 -23.72 0.75 -8.52
CA PRO A 201 -24.05 -0.65 -8.73
C PRO A 201 -23.18 -1.57 -7.86
N PRO A 202 -23.57 -2.84 -7.65
CA PRO A 202 -22.69 -3.87 -7.10
C PRO A 202 -21.37 -3.96 -7.88
N ALA A 203 -20.27 -4.30 -7.20
CA ALA A 203 -18.95 -4.29 -7.83
C ALA A 203 -18.85 -5.25 -9.03
N ASP A 204 -19.52 -6.40 -8.99
CA ASP A 204 -19.55 -7.34 -10.11
C ASP A 204 -20.32 -6.81 -11.34
N GLN A 205 -21.12 -5.76 -11.18
CA GLN A 205 -21.88 -5.09 -12.25
C GLN A 205 -21.33 -3.72 -12.63
N ASP A 206 -20.38 -3.18 -11.87
CA ASP A 206 -19.87 -1.81 -12.01
C ASP A 206 -18.67 -1.74 -12.99
N PRO A 207 -18.79 -1.10 -14.17
CA PRO A 207 -17.69 -0.95 -15.12
C PRO A 207 -16.47 -0.19 -14.59
N ALA A 208 -16.62 0.56 -13.48
CA ALA A 208 -15.52 1.22 -12.79
C ALA A 208 -14.84 0.33 -11.74
N SER A 209 -15.09 -0.98 -11.75
CA SER A 209 -14.45 -1.90 -10.81
C SER A 209 -14.02 -3.23 -11.45
N VAL A 210 -13.10 -3.92 -10.78
CA VAL A 210 -12.68 -5.29 -11.09
C VAL A 210 -12.79 -6.16 -9.86
N ILE A 211 -13.13 -7.44 -10.03
CA ILE A 211 -13.39 -8.38 -8.93
C ILE A 211 -12.21 -9.30 -8.71
N PHE A 212 -11.92 -9.59 -7.44
CA PHE A 212 -10.92 -10.56 -7.05
C PHE A 212 -11.57 -11.91 -6.76
N GLY A 213 -10.83 -12.99 -7.00
CA GLY A 213 -11.37 -14.33 -6.81
C GLY A 213 -10.57 -15.41 -7.50
N LEU A 214 -10.72 -16.66 -7.05
CA LEU A 214 -10.05 -17.85 -7.61
C LEU A 214 -8.53 -17.68 -7.81
N GLY A 215 -7.86 -16.97 -6.91
CA GLY A 215 -6.42 -16.70 -6.97
C GLY A 215 -6.01 -15.48 -7.80
N TYR A 216 -6.94 -14.76 -8.42
CA TYR A 216 -6.69 -13.51 -9.14
C TYR A 216 -6.88 -12.27 -8.24
N GLY A 217 -6.24 -11.16 -8.61
CA GLY A 217 -6.32 -9.90 -7.85
C GLY A 217 -5.50 -9.90 -6.56
N SER A 218 -4.43 -10.70 -6.51
CA SER A 218 -3.63 -10.94 -5.32
C SER A 218 -3.13 -9.66 -4.64
N VAL A 219 -2.99 -9.66 -3.30
CA VAL A 219 -2.61 -8.47 -2.51
C VAL A 219 -1.31 -7.83 -3.03
N HIS A 220 -0.30 -8.65 -3.36
CA HIS A 220 1.01 -8.18 -3.82
C HIS A 220 1.02 -7.51 -5.19
N GLU A 221 -0.07 -7.61 -5.96
CA GLU A 221 -0.23 -6.94 -7.25
C GLU A 221 -1.28 -5.82 -7.16
N SER A 222 -2.45 -6.12 -6.59
CA SER A 222 -3.61 -5.23 -6.60
C SER A 222 -3.47 -4.05 -5.63
N LEU A 223 -2.87 -4.23 -4.46
CA LEU A 223 -2.69 -3.14 -3.51
C LEU A 223 -1.61 -2.14 -3.98
N PRO A 224 -0.41 -2.55 -4.44
CA PRO A 224 0.53 -1.60 -5.03
C PRO A 224 -0.02 -0.88 -6.26
N PHE A 225 -0.90 -1.53 -7.03
CA PHE A 225 -1.64 -0.89 -8.11
C PHE A 225 -2.57 0.21 -7.57
N ALA A 226 -3.42 -0.11 -6.60
CA ALA A 226 -4.34 0.86 -5.97
C ALA A 226 -3.59 2.07 -5.39
N ALA A 227 -2.47 1.82 -4.70
CA ALA A 227 -1.62 2.85 -4.13
C ALA A 227 -1.00 3.77 -5.19
N ALA A 228 -0.54 3.22 -6.32
CA ALA A 228 0.00 4.01 -7.43
C ALA A 228 -1.07 4.91 -8.06
N VAL A 229 -2.28 4.38 -8.26
CA VAL A 229 -3.42 5.17 -8.77
C VAL A 229 -3.80 6.27 -7.79
N LEU A 230 -3.94 5.95 -6.50
CA LEU A 230 -4.29 6.91 -5.46
C LEU A 230 -3.28 8.06 -5.35
N ALA A 231 -1.97 7.75 -5.45
CA ALA A 231 -0.92 8.76 -5.48
C ALA A 231 -0.99 9.68 -6.71
N ALA A 232 -1.30 9.12 -7.88
CA ALA A 232 -1.48 9.91 -9.10
C ALA A 232 -2.70 10.84 -9.01
N ILE A 233 -3.82 10.36 -8.45
CA ILE A 233 -5.03 11.18 -8.21
C ILE A 233 -4.70 12.37 -7.30
N ARG A 234 -4.01 12.14 -6.17
CA ARG A 234 -3.62 13.23 -5.27
C ARG A 234 -2.67 14.22 -5.94
N THR A 235 -1.73 13.74 -6.76
CA THR A 235 -0.79 14.61 -7.48
C THR A 235 -1.50 15.46 -8.53
N ALA A 236 -2.47 14.89 -9.26
CA ALA A 236 -3.26 15.60 -10.26
C ALA A 236 -4.13 16.71 -9.65
N ARG A 237 -4.58 16.57 -8.39
CA ARG A 237 -5.35 17.59 -7.66
C ARG A 237 -4.52 18.79 -7.20
N VAL A 238 -3.21 18.63 -7.04
CA VAL A 238 -2.32 19.71 -6.57
C VAL A 238 -1.83 20.58 -7.73
N ARG A 239 -1.94 20.11 -8.98
CA ARG A 239 -1.64 20.94 -10.15
C ARG A 239 -2.76 21.97 -10.37
N PRO A 240 -2.43 23.27 -10.41
CA PRO A 240 -3.41 24.34 -10.63
C PRO A 240 -4.03 24.29 -12.02
#